data_AF-A0A2D6MHL8-F1
#
_entry.id   AF-A0A2D6MHL8-F1
#
_cell.length_a   1.000
_cell.length_b   1.000
_cell.length_c   1.000
_cell.angle_alpha   90.00
_cell.angle_beta   90.00
_cell.angle_gamma   90.00
#
_symmetry.space_group_name_H-M   'P 1'
#
loop_
_entity.id
_entity.type
_entity.pdbx_description
1 polymer ?
#
loop_
_entity_poly.entity_id
_entity_poly.type
_entity_poly.pdbx_seq_one_letter_code
_entity_poly.pdbx_strand_id
1 'polypeptide(L)'
;MKKLALILLVAFAACDKEHIEPLGHEFEIDVRLQSDSSGYYHLQLSQSWQTLHRISGQVSPVKNSYDLTKIYWESSHYWYIGDTLGYIIHYNDPLNDIYLYNSPDTAYIIW
;
A
#
# COMPACT_ATOMS: atom_id res chain seq x y z
N MET A 1 2.74 62.46 -7.68
CA MET A 1 2.41 61.66 -6.46
C MET A 1 1.51 60.47 -6.76
N LYS A 2 0.34 60.64 -7.43
CA LYS A 2 -0.58 59.51 -7.75
C LYS A 2 0.04 58.40 -8.61
N LYS A 3 0.87 58.74 -9.61
CA LYS A 3 1.57 57.75 -10.44
C LYS A 3 2.63 56.94 -9.67
N LEU A 4 3.27 57.56 -8.67
CA LEU A 4 4.28 56.90 -7.83
C LEU A 4 3.62 55.91 -6.84
N ALA A 5 2.46 56.28 -6.30
CA ALA A 5 1.66 55.41 -5.44
C ALA A 5 1.14 54.17 -6.17
N LEU A 6 0.77 54.30 -7.45
CA LEU A 6 0.30 53.18 -8.27
C LEU A 6 1.42 52.16 -8.54
N ILE A 7 2.64 52.63 -8.82
CA ILE A 7 3.82 51.77 -9.04
C ILE A 7 4.17 50.99 -7.77
N LEU A 8 4.08 51.65 -6.61
CA LEU A 8 4.34 51.01 -5.32
C LEU A 8 3.30 49.91 -5.01
N LEU A 9 2.02 50.13 -5.34
CA LEU A 9 0.95 49.15 -5.13
C LEU A 9 1.14 47.86 -5.96
N VAL A 10 1.63 48.00 -7.20
CA VAL A 10 1.89 46.85 -8.10
C VAL A 10 3.10 46.05 -7.63
N ALA A 11 4.13 46.71 -7.09
CA ALA A 11 5.33 46.04 -6.58
C ALA A 11 5.06 45.15 -5.34
N PHE A 12 4.08 45.52 -4.49
CA PHE A 12 3.69 44.70 -3.33
C PHE A 12 2.71 43.57 -3.66
N ALA A 13 2.06 43.59 -4.84
CA ALA A 13 1.15 42.54 -5.29
C ALA A 13 1.86 41.42 -6.07
N ALA A 14 3.08 41.66 -6.56
CA ALA A 14 3.87 40.70 -7.31
C ALA A 14 4.74 39.84 -6.37
N CYS A 15 4.12 38.99 -5.57
CA CYS A 15 4.83 37.95 -4.83
C CYS A 15 4.02 36.65 -4.91
N ASP A 16 4.07 36.02 -6.08
CA ASP A 16 3.74 34.61 -6.17
C ASP A 16 4.95 33.83 -5.64
N LYS A 17 4.73 33.07 -4.57
CA LYS A 17 5.72 32.10 -4.11
C LYS A 17 5.89 31.08 -5.22
N GLU A 18 7.13 30.88 -5.67
CA GLU A 18 7.47 29.78 -6.57
C GLU A 18 6.99 28.48 -5.92
N HIS A 19 5.93 27.90 -6.46
CA HIS A 19 5.45 26.59 -6.04
C HIS A 19 6.39 25.58 -6.71
N ILE A 20 7.46 25.23 -6.00
CA ILE A 20 8.35 24.15 -6.42
C ILE A 20 7.52 22.88 -6.34
N GLU A 21 7.06 22.41 -7.50
CA GLU A 21 6.42 21.12 -7.58
C GLU A 21 7.52 20.05 -7.57
N PRO A 22 7.45 19.08 -6.64
CA PRO A 22 8.48 18.06 -6.53
C PRO A 22 8.60 17.29 -7.85
N LEU A 23 9.85 17.06 -8.28
CA LEU A 23 10.17 16.19 -9.41
C LEU A 23 9.91 14.74 -8.98
N GLY A 24 8.66 14.30 -9.10
CA GLY A 24 8.24 12.94 -8.77
C GLY A 24 7.09 12.88 -7.76
N HIS A 25 6.51 11.70 -7.61
CA HIS A 25 5.44 11.47 -6.65
C HIS A 25 6.00 11.34 -5.23
N GLU A 26 5.34 11.97 -4.27
CA GLU A 26 5.54 11.72 -2.85
C GLU A 26 4.62 10.57 -2.42
N PHE A 27 5.11 9.63 -1.62
CA PHE A 27 4.32 8.53 -1.09
C PHE A 27 4.19 8.68 0.43
N GLU A 28 2.95 8.77 0.90
CA GLU A 28 2.62 8.79 2.32
C GLU A 28 2.01 7.44 2.72
N ILE A 29 2.61 6.76 3.69
CA ILE A 29 2.10 5.49 4.21
C ILE A 29 1.15 5.72 5.39
N ASP A 30 -0.04 5.15 5.31
CA ASP A 30 -1.02 5.08 6.39
C ASP A 30 -1.00 3.66 6.98
N VAL A 31 -0.17 3.48 8.01
CA VAL A 31 0.01 2.19 8.70
C VAL A 31 -1.18 1.84 9.59
N ARG A 32 -1.97 2.83 10.01
CA ARG A 32 -3.13 2.66 10.93
C ARG A 32 -2.81 1.96 12.24
N LEU A 33 -1.59 2.12 12.72
CA LEU A 33 -1.13 1.58 13.99
C LEU A 33 -0.50 2.70 14.81
N GLN A 34 -0.54 2.54 16.12
CA GLN A 34 0.22 3.40 17.02
C GLN A 34 1.70 3.00 16.93
N SER A 35 2.57 4.00 16.92
CA SER A 35 4.00 3.81 17.07
C SER A 35 4.45 4.00 18.52
N ASP A 36 5.51 3.32 18.91
CA ASP A 36 6.18 3.58 20.19
C ASP A 36 7.16 4.77 20.09
N SER A 37 7.82 5.08 21.21
CA SER A 37 8.82 6.16 21.27
C SER A 37 10.06 5.92 20.39
N SER A 38 10.25 4.70 19.89
CA SER A 38 11.33 4.32 18.98
C SER A 38 10.88 4.30 17.52
N GLY A 39 9.60 4.57 17.24
CA GLY A 39 9.03 4.62 15.89
C GLY A 39 8.57 3.27 15.34
N TYR A 40 8.50 2.21 16.14
CA TYR A 40 7.98 0.90 15.70
C TYR A 40 6.46 0.84 15.85
N TYR A 41 5.79 0.32 14.83
CA TYR A 41 4.34 0.12 14.82
C TYR A 41 3.95 -1.21 15.47
N HIS A 42 2.92 -1.19 16.32
CA HIS A 42 2.48 -2.36 17.08
C HIS A 42 1.09 -2.81 16.64
N LEU A 43 1.01 -4.01 16.03
CA LEU A 43 -0.26 -4.68 15.74
C LEU A 43 -0.63 -5.61 16.89
N GLN A 44 -1.74 -5.33 17.56
CA GLN A 44 -2.28 -6.24 18.57
C GLN A 44 -2.95 -7.44 17.89
N LEU A 45 -2.50 -8.65 18.25
CA LEU A 45 -3.07 -9.88 17.72
C LEU A 45 -4.46 -10.14 18.31
N SER A 46 -5.38 -10.58 17.46
CA SER A 46 -6.69 -11.08 17.87
C SER A 46 -6.56 -12.45 18.54
N GLN A 47 -7.58 -12.85 19.30
CA GLN A 47 -7.69 -14.21 19.85
C GLN A 47 -8.27 -15.21 18.85
N SER A 48 -8.55 -14.77 17.62
CA SER A 48 -9.00 -15.64 16.53
C SER A 48 -7.82 -16.28 15.83
N TRP A 49 -8.09 -17.25 14.97
CA TRP A 49 -7.07 -17.88 14.12
C TRP A 49 -6.42 -16.90 13.11
N GLN A 50 -6.97 -15.69 12.94
CA GLN A 50 -6.43 -14.66 12.06
C GLN A 50 -6.56 -13.26 12.68
N THR A 51 -5.53 -12.43 12.44
CA THR A 51 -5.58 -10.99 12.68
C THR A 51 -5.46 -10.27 11.34
N LEU A 52 -6.57 -9.69 10.88
CA LEU A 52 -6.58 -8.91 9.64
C LEU A 52 -6.24 -7.46 9.95
N HIS A 53 -5.22 -6.94 9.26
CA HIS A 53 -4.85 -5.53 9.34
C HIS A 53 -4.58 -4.98 7.94
N ARG A 54 -5.02 -3.74 7.69
CA ARG A 54 -4.82 -3.08 6.39
C ARG A 54 -3.81 -1.94 6.55
N ILE A 55 -2.72 -2.04 5.82
CA ILE A 55 -1.81 -0.93 5.54
C ILE A 55 -2.28 -0.28 4.24
N SER A 56 -2.32 1.05 4.22
CA SER A 56 -2.64 1.82 3.01
C SER A 56 -1.61 2.92 2.80
N GLY A 57 -1.72 3.64 1.69
CA GLY A 57 -0.92 4.81 1.44
C GLY A 57 -1.54 5.67 0.35
N GLN A 58 -1.05 6.90 0.22
CA GLN A 58 -1.46 7.86 -0.78
C GLN A 58 -0.24 8.34 -1.56
N VAL A 59 -0.46 8.62 -2.83
CA VAL A 59 0.56 9.14 -3.74
C VAL A 59 0.16 10.55 -4.15
N SER A 60 1.10 11.50 -4.04
CA SER A 60 0.83 12.88 -4.40
C SER A 60 0.59 13.03 -5.91
N PRO A 61 -0.25 13.99 -6.32
CA PRO A 61 -0.38 14.35 -7.72
C PRO A 61 0.91 15.01 -8.22
N VAL A 62 1.31 14.72 -9.46
CA VAL A 62 2.42 15.38 -10.14
C VAL A 62 1.87 16.13 -11.36
N LYS A 63 2.31 17.37 -11.58
CA LYS A 63 1.89 18.14 -12.75
C LYS A 63 2.59 17.64 -14.00
N ASN A 64 1.87 17.68 -15.11
CA ASN A 64 2.35 17.27 -16.44
C ASN A 64 2.72 15.78 -16.56
N SER A 65 2.35 14.93 -15.60
CA SER A 65 2.51 13.48 -15.69
C SER A 65 1.14 12.82 -15.65
N TYR A 66 0.80 12.08 -16.72
CA TYR A 66 -0.34 11.16 -16.73
C TYR A 66 0.08 9.75 -16.30
N ASP A 67 1.32 9.58 -15.84
CA ASP A 67 1.86 8.27 -15.55
C ASP A 67 1.31 7.75 -14.23
N LEU A 68 0.62 6.61 -14.31
CA LEU A 68 0.18 5.86 -13.14
C LEU A 68 1.42 5.47 -12.31
N THR A 69 1.45 5.88 -11.05
CA THR A 69 2.52 5.48 -10.13
C THR A 69 2.39 4.00 -9.79
N LYS A 70 3.45 3.23 -10.02
CA LYS A 70 3.53 1.82 -9.60
C LYS A 70 4.03 1.77 -8.16
N ILE A 71 3.28 1.09 -7.30
CA ILE A 71 3.66 0.81 -5.91
C ILE A 71 3.95 -0.67 -5.79
N TYR A 72 5.09 -1.01 -5.20
CA TYR A 72 5.46 -2.38 -4.87
C TYR A 72 5.48 -2.54 -3.36
N TRP A 73 4.98 -3.68 -2.88
CA TRP A 73 5.04 -4.06 -1.48
C TRP A 73 6.05 -5.17 -1.33
N GLU A 74 7.04 -4.96 -0.47
CA GLU A 74 7.97 -6.00 -0.04
C GLU A 74 7.81 -6.22 1.45
N SER A 75 7.92 -7.48 1.87
CA SER A 75 7.98 -7.84 3.28
C SER A 75 9.28 -8.58 3.52
N SER A 76 10.03 -8.16 4.54
CA SER A 76 11.18 -8.91 5.04
C SER A 76 10.76 -10.19 5.76
N HIS A 77 9.48 -10.31 6.14
CA HIS A 77 8.95 -11.42 6.90
C HIS A 77 7.73 -12.01 6.21
N TYR A 78 7.82 -13.29 5.87
CA TYR A 78 6.71 -14.09 5.41
C TYR A 78 6.51 -15.25 6.38
N TRP A 79 5.27 -15.69 6.53
CA TRP A 79 4.94 -16.84 7.36
C TRP A 79 4.51 -17.94 6.40
N TYR A 80 5.22 -19.06 6.41
CA TYR A 80 4.68 -20.30 5.88
C TYR A 80 3.67 -20.78 6.91
N ILE A 81 2.38 -20.76 6.58
CA ILE A 81 1.47 -21.68 7.24
C ILE A 81 1.91 -23.04 6.72
N GLY A 82 2.66 -23.77 7.53
CA GLY A 82 2.93 -25.18 7.30
C GLY A 82 1.63 -25.96 7.47
N ASP A 83 0.68 -25.72 6.57
CA ASP A 83 -0.43 -26.62 6.42
C ASP A 83 0.11 -27.84 5.67
N THR A 84 0.49 -28.85 6.43
CA THR A 84 0.76 -30.19 5.88
C THR A 84 -0.49 -30.85 5.29
N LEU A 85 -1.63 -30.19 5.23
CA LEU A 85 -2.88 -30.72 4.69
C LEU A 85 -3.16 -30.16 3.29
N GLY A 86 -2.22 -30.38 2.37
CA GLY A 86 -2.66 -30.65 1.01
C GLY A 86 -3.64 -31.83 1.06
N TYR A 87 -4.81 -31.69 0.44
CA TYR A 87 -5.79 -32.77 0.40
C TYR A 87 -5.58 -33.58 -0.88
N ILE A 88 -5.77 -34.90 -0.77
CA ILE A 88 -5.73 -35.79 -1.93
C ILE A 88 -7.09 -35.77 -2.59
N ILE A 89 -7.14 -35.33 -3.84
CA ILE A 89 -8.32 -35.53 -4.68
C ILE A 89 -8.21 -36.92 -5.29
N HIS A 90 -9.13 -37.79 -4.93
CA HIS A 90 -9.33 -39.06 -5.60
C HIS A 90 -10.19 -38.83 -6.85
N TYR A 91 -9.58 -38.93 -8.03
CA TYR A 91 -10.33 -38.98 -9.27
C TYR A 91 -10.74 -40.43 -9.51
N ASN A 92 -12.01 -40.72 -9.28
CA ASN A 92 -12.55 -42.07 -9.41
C ASN A 92 -12.76 -42.40 -10.92
N ASP A 93 -11.65 -42.55 -11.65
CA ASP A 93 -11.63 -43.07 -13.02
C ASP A 93 -11.61 -44.62 -12.94
N PRO A 94 -12.62 -45.32 -13.47
CA PRO A 94 -12.71 -46.78 -13.43
C PRO A 94 -11.52 -47.51 -14.07
N LEU A 95 -10.72 -46.82 -14.90
CA LEU A 95 -9.59 -47.40 -15.63
C LEU A 95 -8.23 -47.08 -15.00
N ASN A 96 -8.10 -45.98 -14.27
CA ASN A 96 -6.84 -45.55 -13.65
C ASN A 96 -7.09 -44.85 -12.33
N ASP A 97 -6.60 -45.42 -11.24
CA ASP A 97 -6.71 -44.83 -9.92
C ASP A 97 -5.67 -43.70 -9.80
N ILE A 98 -6.10 -42.45 -9.94
CA ILE A 98 -5.21 -41.28 -9.92
C ILE A 98 -5.50 -40.45 -8.66
N TYR A 99 -4.46 -40.31 -7.85
CA TYR A 99 -4.43 -39.44 -6.68
C TYR A 99 -3.62 -38.19 -6.99
N LEU A 100 -4.26 -37.01 -6.95
CA LEU A 100 -3.57 -35.74 -7.13
C LEU A 100 -3.40 -35.04 -5.78
N TYR A 101 -2.16 -34.77 -5.40
CA TYR A 101 -1.86 -33.90 -4.27
C TYR A 101 -2.05 -32.44 -4.70
N ASN A 102 -3.00 -31.75 -4.08
CA ASN A 102 -3.24 -30.34 -4.31
C ASN A 102 -2.79 -29.53 -3.09
N SER A 103 -1.89 -28.58 -3.30
CA SER A 103 -1.45 -27.62 -2.29
C SER A 103 -1.92 -26.23 -2.74
N PRO A 104 -2.94 -25.65 -2.09
CA PRO A 104 -3.37 -24.30 -2.41
C PRO A 104 -2.32 -23.32 -1.87
N ASP A 105 -1.35 -22.95 -2.70
CA ASP A 105 -0.27 -22.04 -2.27
C ASP A 105 -0.79 -20.68 -1.77
N THR A 106 -2.00 -20.25 -2.13
CA THR A 106 -2.78 -19.24 -1.39
C THR A 106 -4.24 -19.29 -1.86
N ALA A 107 -5.10 -20.13 -1.28
CA ALA A 107 -6.54 -20.06 -1.52
C ALA A 107 -7.27 -19.60 -0.26
N TYR A 108 -7.98 -18.48 -0.35
CA TYR A 108 -8.85 -17.99 0.71
C TYR A 108 -10.12 -18.83 0.73
N ILE A 109 -10.39 -19.51 1.85
CA ILE A 109 -11.71 -20.09 2.11
C ILE A 109 -12.59 -18.97 2.66
N ILE A 110 -13.57 -18.53 1.86
CA ILE A 110 -14.69 -17.70 2.32
C ILE A 110 -15.87 -18.62 2.61
N TRP A 111 -16.55 -18.41 3.74
CA TRP A 111 -17.79 -19.11 4.10
C TRP A 111 -18.99 -18.22 3.79
#